data_AF-A0A4Y2KRM6-F1
#
_entry.id   AF-A0A4Y2KRM6-F1
#
_cell.length_a   1.000
_cell.length_b   1.000
_cell.length_c   1.000
_cell.angle_alpha   90.00
_cell.angle_beta   90.00
_cell.angle_gamma   90.00
#
_symmetry.space_group_name_H-M   'P 1'
#
loop_
_entity.id
_entity.type
_entity.pdbx_description
1 polymer ?
#
loop_
_entity_poly.entity_id
_entity_poly.type
_entity_poly.pdbx_seq_one_letter_code
_entity_poly.pdbx_strand_id
1 'polypeptide(L)'
;MQQGKYAVATFTDVIIENIEKSHPKLNMKNVIYQSDGTGKHFKQKFSLCLRTIMHENFQWHFTVTSHGKGAIDGLGGTIKCSVREATRSRNIDPLTAEEFVDCTKRLCPKITVLYVSQETVTKEKQK
;
A
#
# COMPACT_ATOMS: atom_id res chain seq x y z
N MET A 1 -3.95 9.56 10.96
CA MET A 1 -4.60 9.28 9.65
C MET A 1 -5.90 8.53 9.92
N GLN A 2 -7.07 9.09 9.61
CA GLN A 2 -8.33 8.33 9.72
C GLN A 2 -8.37 7.28 8.60
N GLN A 3 -8.51 6.00 8.96
CA GLN A 3 -8.70 4.91 8.00
C GLN A 3 -10.08 5.06 7.35
N GLY A 4 -10.14 5.64 6.15
CA GLY A 4 -11.38 5.86 5.41
C GLY A 4 -11.32 5.28 4.00
N LYS A 5 -12.50 5.09 3.38
CA LYS A 5 -12.64 4.60 2.00
C LYS A 5 -11.76 5.33 0.98
N TYR A 6 -11.66 6.65 1.12
CA TYR A 6 -10.88 7.49 0.22
C TYR A 6 -9.38 7.19 0.29
N ALA A 7 -8.83 6.94 1.49
CA ALA A 7 -7.42 6.59 1.63
C ALA A 7 -7.09 5.28 0.92
N VAL A 8 -7.94 4.26 1.08
CA VAL A 8 -7.77 2.96 0.42
C VAL A 8 -7.79 3.12 -1.10
N ALA A 9 -8.77 3.85 -1.64
CA ALA A 9 -8.86 4.15 -3.07
C ALA A 9 -7.62 4.89 -3.58
N THR A 10 -7.28 6.04 -2.97
CA THR A 10 -6.14 6.86 -3.40
C THR A 10 -4.83 6.07 -3.40
N PHE A 11 -4.55 5.26 -2.36
CA PHE A 11 -3.32 4.47 -2.35
C PHE A 11 -3.31 3.38 -3.42
N THR A 12 -4.45 2.73 -3.68
CA THR A 12 -4.55 1.74 -4.75
C THR A 12 -4.39 2.38 -6.13
N ASP A 13 -5.02 3.52 -6.38
CA ASP A 13 -4.91 4.24 -7.66
C ASP A 13 -3.46 4.65 -7.94
N VAL A 14 -2.77 5.21 -6.94
CA VAL A 14 -1.35 5.58 -7.06
C VAL A 14 -0.48 4.36 -7.40
N ILE A 15 -0.78 3.19 -6.86
CA ILE A 15 -0.05 1.96 -7.18
C ILE A 15 -0.31 1.53 -8.64
N ILE A 16 -1.57 1.54 -9.07
CA ILE A 16 -1.96 1.15 -10.43
C ILE A 16 -1.35 2.09 -11.45
N GLU A 17 -1.50 3.41 -11.26
CA GLU A 17 -0.90 4.41 -12.12
C GLU A 17 0.62 4.24 -12.22
N ASN A 18 1.29 3.95 -11.10
CA ASN A 18 2.72 3.72 -11.10
C ASN A 18 3.09 2.45 -11.91
N ILE A 19 2.31 1.38 -11.82
CA ILE A 19 2.50 0.16 -12.61
C ILE A 19 2.31 0.45 -14.10
N GLU A 20 1.24 1.15 -14.48
CA GLU A 20 0.95 1.52 -15.87
C GLU A 20 2.04 2.41 -16.46
N LYS A 21 2.48 3.44 -15.71
CA LYS A 21 3.58 4.34 -16.10
C LYS A 21 4.91 3.58 -16.25
N SER A 22 5.19 2.65 -15.33
CA SER A 22 6.44 1.87 -15.35
C SER A 22 6.44 0.78 -16.43
N HIS A 23 5.25 0.32 -16.84
CA HIS A 23 5.08 -0.74 -17.81
C HIS A 23 4.01 -0.38 -18.87
N PRO A 24 4.29 0.55 -19.80
CA PRO A 24 3.29 1.05 -20.76
C PRO A 24 2.72 -0.01 -21.72
N LYS A 25 3.42 -1.15 -21.86
CA LYS A 25 2.99 -2.28 -22.70
C LYS A 25 2.13 -3.28 -21.92
N LEU A 26 2.02 -3.13 -20.60
CA LEU A 26 1.18 -3.97 -19.77
C LEU A 26 -0.27 -3.54 -19.97
N ASN A 27 -1.05 -4.39 -20.64
CA ASN A 27 -2.49 -4.27 -20.63
C ASN A 27 -3.00 -5.01 -19.40
N MET A 28 -3.33 -4.26 -18.34
CA MET A 28 -4.02 -4.83 -17.18
C MET A 28 -5.35 -5.41 -17.67
N LYS A 29 -5.74 -6.59 -17.19
CA LYS A 29 -7.01 -7.23 -17.58
C LYS A 29 -7.71 -7.83 -16.39
N ASN A 30 -6.90 -8.39 -15.49
CA ASN A 30 -7.33 -9.03 -14.27
C ASN A 30 -6.51 -8.48 -13.11
N VAL A 31 -7.17 -8.05 -12.05
CA VAL A 31 -6.51 -7.63 -10.81
C VAL A 31 -6.93 -8.55 -9.69
N ILE A 32 -5.94 -9.23 -9.10
CA ILE A 32 -6.13 -10.06 -7.92
C ILE A 32 -5.66 -9.25 -6.71
N TYR A 33 -6.62 -8.81 -5.90
CA TYR A 33 -6.36 -8.08 -4.67
C TYR A 33 -6.37 -9.06 -3.50
N GLN A 34 -5.27 -9.16 -2.76
CA GLN A 34 -5.14 -10.03 -1.61
C GLN A 34 -5.11 -9.22 -0.31
N SER A 35 -5.88 -9.62 0.68
CA SER A 35 -5.87 -9.00 2.01
C SER A 35 -5.91 -10.03 3.15
N ASP A 36 -5.56 -9.60 4.37
CA ASP A 36 -5.54 -10.48 5.55
C ASP A 36 -6.82 -10.42 6.39
N GLY A 37 -7.49 -11.57 6.58
CA GLY A 37 -8.48 -11.79 7.64
C GLY A 37 -9.94 -12.02 7.22
N THR A 38 -10.68 -12.72 8.10
CA THR A 38 -12.15 -12.70 8.21
C THR A 38 -12.67 -12.68 9.67
N GLY A 39 -13.49 -11.66 9.94
CA GLY A 39 -14.40 -11.54 11.08
C GLY A 39 -15.54 -10.61 10.68
N LYS A 40 -16.27 -10.95 9.61
CA LYS A 40 -17.34 -10.16 8.98
C LYS A 40 -16.93 -8.71 8.62
N HIS A 41 -16.05 -8.58 7.62
CA HIS A 41 -15.75 -7.35 6.84
C HIS A 41 -15.37 -6.04 7.54
N PHE A 42 -15.36 -5.90 8.87
CA PHE A 42 -15.31 -4.56 9.49
C PHE A 42 -13.99 -3.78 9.30
N LYS A 43 -12.83 -4.46 9.34
CA LYS A 43 -11.51 -3.81 9.21
C LYS A 43 -11.10 -3.46 7.78
N GLN A 44 -11.64 -4.19 6.80
CA GLN A 44 -11.30 -4.04 5.37
C GLN A 44 -12.53 -3.75 4.50
N LYS A 45 -13.65 -3.34 5.11
CA LYS A 45 -14.90 -2.98 4.40
C LYS A 45 -14.68 -1.96 3.27
N PHE A 46 -13.66 -1.13 3.40
CA PHE A 46 -13.33 -0.12 2.41
C PHE A 46 -12.60 -0.69 1.18
N SER A 47 -11.98 -1.87 1.27
CA SER A 47 -11.41 -2.56 0.11
C SER A 47 -12.50 -2.96 -0.90
N LEU A 48 -13.75 -3.15 -0.45
CA LEU A 48 -14.89 -3.38 -1.36
C LEU A 48 -15.17 -2.18 -2.28
N CYS A 49 -14.88 -0.95 -1.83
CA CYS A 49 -15.04 0.25 -2.64
C CYS A 49 -14.06 0.26 -3.83
N LEU A 50 -12.96 -0.49 -3.78
CA LEU A 50 -12.05 -0.61 -4.93
C LEU A 50 -12.76 -1.21 -6.14
N ARG A 51 -13.66 -2.17 -5.93
CA ARG A 51 -14.42 -2.78 -7.03
C ARG A 51 -15.31 -1.78 -7.77
N THR A 52 -15.80 -0.73 -7.10
CA THR A 52 -16.62 0.30 -7.76
C THR A 52 -15.79 1.31 -8.56
N ILE A 53 -14.48 1.35 -8.34
CA ILE A 53 -13.54 2.29 -8.98
C ILE A 53 -12.75 1.58 -10.09
N MET A 54 -12.50 0.29 -9.92
CA MET A 54 -11.79 -0.56 -10.88
C MET A 54 -12.73 -0.99 -12.01
N HIS A 55 -12.46 -0.55 -13.25
CA HIS A 55 -13.29 -0.87 -14.42
C HIS A 55 -13.05 -2.27 -15.01
N GLU A 56 -12.05 -3.00 -14.52
CA GLU A 56 -11.64 -4.31 -15.03
C GLU A 56 -12.06 -5.49 -14.13
N ASN A 57 -11.72 -6.71 -14.55
CA ASN A 57 -12.01 -7.94 -13.81
C ASN A 57 -11.24 -7.97 -12.48
N PHE A 58 -11.89 -7.48 -11.43
CA PHE A 58 -11.35 -7.40 -10.07
C PHE A 58 -11.77 -8.59 -9.23
N GLN A 59 -10.79 -9.36 -8.75
CA GLN A 59 -10.97 -10.48 -7.84
C GLN A 59 -10.39 -10.13 -6.48
N TRP A 60 -11.23 -10.21 -5.44
CA TRP A 60 -10.78 -9.99 -4.07
C TRP A 60 -10.63 -11.33 -3.35
N HIS A 61 -9.40 -11.65 -2.97
CA HIS A 61 -9.05 -12.80 -2.15
C HIS A 61 -8.69 -12.35 -0.73
N PHE A 62 -9.07 -13.14 0.26
CA PHE A 62 -8.72 -12.88 1.65
C PHE A 62 -8.32 -14.18 2.36
N THR A 63 -7.35 -14.10 3.26
CA THR A 63 -6.96 -15.23 4.12
C THR A 63 -7.84 -15.29 5.36
N VAL A 64 -8.02 -16.49 5.92
CA VAL A 64 -8.73 -16.66 7.20
C VAL A 64 -7.90 -16.00 8.30
N THR A 65 -8.56 -15.29 9.22
CA THR A 65 -7.89 -14.64 10.36
C THR A 65 -7.05 -15.66 11.11
N SER A 66 -5.80 -15.30 11.43
CA SER A 66 -4.84 -16.14 12.17
C SER A 66 -4.11 -17.22 11.34
N HIS A 67 -4.32 -17.32 10.03
CA HIS A 67 -3.58 -18.26 9.16
C HIS A 67 -2.36 -17.67 8.45
N GLY A 68 -1.58 -16.90 9.21
CA GLY A 68 -0.19 -16.63 8.88
C GLY A 68 0.02 -15.34 8.10
N LYS A 69 1.10 -14.66 8.47
CA LYS A 69 1.58 -13.43 7.86
C LYS A 69 1.72 -13.62 6.36
N GLY A 70 0.97 -12.86 5.56
CA GLY A 70 1.02 -12.96 4.10
C GLY A 70 2.36 -12.46 3.55
N ALA A 71 2.62 -12.68 2.27
CA ALA A 71 3.82 -12.13 1.60
C ALA A 71 3.95 -10.59 1.78
N ILE A 72 2.81 -9.90 1.89
CA ILE A 72 2.69 -8.46 2.14
C ILE A 72 3.29 -8.06 3.50
N ASP A 73 3.13 -8.88 4.54
CA ASP A 73 3.74 -8.63 5.85
C ASP A 73 5.25 -8.77 5.80
N GLY A 74 5.76 -9.65 4.93
CA GLY A 74 7.19 -9.76 4.64
C GLY A 74 7.76 -8.45 4.10
N LEU A 75 7.09 -7.83 3.13
CA LEU A 75 7.52 -6.55 2.55
C LEU A 75 7.55 -5.44 3.60
N GLY A 76 6.46 -5.28 4.35
CA GLY A 76 6.37 -4.29 5.41
C GLY A 76 7.37 -4.55 6.55
N GLY A 77 7.58 -5.82 6.88
CA GLY A 77 8.57 -6.26 7.86
C GLY A 77 9.99 -5.92 7.42
N THR A 78 10.37 -6.22 6.17
CA THR A 78 11.69 -5.87 5.61
C THR A 78 11.95 -4.38 5.69
N ILE A 79 11.04 -3.55 5.18
CA ILE A 79 11.20 -2.07 5.21
C ILE A 79 11.37 -1.58 6.65
N LYS A 80 10.45 -1.95 7.55
CA LYS A 80 10.46 -1.49 8.95
C LYS A 80 11.71 -1.94 9.69
N CYS A 81 12.13 -3.19 9.51
CA CYS A 81 13.34 -3.72 10.12
C CYS A 81 14.59 -2.99 9.60
N SER A 82 14.71 -2.80 8.28
CA SER A 82 15.86 -2.09 7.69
C SER A 82 15.98 -0.66 8.20
N VAL A 83 14.88 0.11 8.22
CA VAL A 83 14.89 1.46 8.76
C VAL A 83 15.19 1.46 10.25
N ARG A 84 14.56 0.57 11.05
CA ARG A 84 14.80 0.46 12.49
C ARG A 84 16.25 0.16 12.82
N GLU A 85 16.91 -0.75 12.10
CA GLU A 85 18.31 -1.07 12.32
C GLU A 85 19.21 0.12 11.98
N ALA A 86 18.96 0.81 10.87
CA ALA A 86 19.71 2.01 10.51
C ALA A 86 19.51 3.16 11.53
N THR A 87 18.30 3.33 12.07
CA THR A 87 18.02 4.28 13.15
C THR A 87 18.74 3.89 14.45
N ARG A 88 18.74 2.59 14.79
CA ARG A 88 19.41 2.09 15.99
C ARG A 88 20.92 2.29 15.95
N SER A 89 21.53 2.21 14.77
CA SER A 89 22.93 2.54 14.53
C SER A 89 23.23 4.04 14.50
N ARG A 90 22.24 4.91 14.70
CA ARG A 90 22.32 6.38 14.60
C ARG A 90 22.77 6.88 13.21
N ASN A 91 22.53 6.09 12.16
CA ASN A 91 22.85 6.46 10.78
C ASN A 91 21.75 7.30 10.12
N ILE A 92 20.52 7.19 10.61
CA ILE A 92 19.33 7.94 10.15
C ILE A 92 18.40 8.21 11.34
N ASP A 93 17.56 9.22 11.22
CA ASP A 93 16.44 9.45 12.15
C ASP A 93 15.28 10.10 11.39
N PRO A 94 14.52 9.32 10.59
CA PRO A 94 13.43 9.88 9.79
C PRO A 94 12.29 10.31 10.72
N LEU A 95 12.03 11.62 10.75
CA LEU A 95 10.96 12.24 11.54
C LEU A 95 9.69 12.44 10.72
N THR A 96 9.82 12.51 9.39
CA THR A 96 8.70 12.67 8.46
C THR A 96 8.49 11.43 7.59
N ALA A 97 7.30 11.31 7.00
CA ALA A 97 6.99 10.22 6.08
C ALA A 97 7.79 10.32 4.76
N GLU A 98 8.15 11.53 4.32
CA GLU A 98 9.01 11.75 3.16
C GLU A 98 10.43 11.25 3.42
N GLU A 99 11.01 11.65 4.55
CA GLU A 99 12.32 11.17 5.00
C GLU A 99 12.34 9.64 5.15
N PHE A 100 11.25 9.05 5.66
CA PHE A 100 11.12 7.61 5.76
C PHE A 100 11.17 6.93 4.39
N VAL A 101 10.47 7.48 3.39
CA VAL A 101 10.48 6.97 2.01
C VAL A 101 11.87 7.08 1.39
N ASP A 102 12.55 8.22 1.56
CA ASP A 102 13.90 8.43 1.02
C ASP A 102 14.93 7.51 1.68
N CYS A 103 14.83 7.31 3.00
CA CYS A 103 15.63 6.31 3.71
C CYS A 103 15.36 4.91 3.16
N THR A 104 14.10 4.56 2.92
CA THR A 104 13.73 3.24 2.42
C THR A 104 14.25 2.99 1.00
N LYS A 105 14.17 3.98 0.10
CA LYS A 105 14.73 3.86 -1.26
C LYS A 105 16.22 3.56 -1.25
N ARG A 106 16.96 4.16 -0.31
CA ARG A 106 18.40 3.92 -0.14
C ARG A 106 18.70 2.55 0.48
N LEU A 107 17.96 2.15 1.51
CA LEU A 107 18.18 0.91 2.25
C LEU A 107 17.65 -0.34 1.53
N CYS A 108 16.59 -0.19 0.76
CA CYS A 108 15.89 -1.27 0.09
C CYS A 108 15.71 -0.96 -1.42
N PRO A 109 16.79 -0.91 -2.22
CA PRO A 109 16.74 -0.44 -3.61
C PRO A 109 15.88 -1.31 -4.55
N LYS A 110 15.57 -2.55 -4.13
CA LYS A 110 14.70 -3.48 -4.87
C LYS A 110 13.21 -3.31 -4.54
N ILE A 111 12.87 -2.47 -3.57
CA ILE A 111 11.50 -2.21 -3.15
C ILE A 111 11.11 -0.79 -3.54
N THR A 112 10.15 -0.66 -4.45
CA THR A 112 9.59 0.64 -4.82
C THR A 112 8.62 1.10 -3.75
N VAL A 113 8.90 2.26 -3.15
CA VAL A 113 8.01 2.90 -2.16
C VAL A 113 7.55 4.24 -2.71
N LEU A 114 6.23 4.44 -2.70
CA LEU A 114 5.57 5.64 -3.18
C LEU A 114 5.13 6.48 -1.98
N TYR A 115 5.46 7.77 -2.00
CA TYR A 115 4.98 8.73 -1.02
C TYR A 115 3.62 9.30 -1.48
N VAL A 116 2.66 9.36 -0.56
CA VAL A 116 1.36 9.98 -0.80
C VAL A 116 1.06 10.92 0.34
N SER A 117 0.93 12.21 0.00
CA SER A 117 0.64 13.26 0.97
C SER A 117 -0.79 13.15 1.53
N GLN A 118 -1.00 13.69 2.74
CA GLN A 118 -2.33 13.78 3.32
C GLN A 118 -3.28 14.69 2.50
N GLU A 119 -2.73 15.69 1.81
CA GLU A 119 -3.50 16.58 0.94
C GLU A 119 -4.11 15.82 -0.24
N THR A 120 -3.34 14.92 -0.85
CA THR A 120 -3.81 14.07 -1.96
C THR A 120 -5.01 13.22 -1.52
N VAL A 121 -4.93 12.59 -0.34
CA VAL A 121 -6.02 11.78 0.22
C VAL A 121 -7.24 12.63 0.57
N THR A 122 -7.04 13.88 1.00
CA THR A 122 -8.12 14.78 1.41
C THR A 122 -8.87 15.38 0.21
N LYS A 123 -8.19 15.62 -0.93
CA LYS A 123 -8.81 16.09 -2.18
C LYS A 123 -9.79 15.04 -2.73
N GLU A 124 -9.44 13.76 -2.71
CA GLU A 124 -10.34 12.68 -3.14
C GLU A 124 -11.59 12.52 -2.27
N LYS A 125 -11.57 12.99 -1.01
CA LYS A 125 -12.76 13.01 -0.15
C LYS A 125 -13.81 14.05 -0.60
N GLN A 126 -13.39 15.09 -1.32
CA GLN A 126 -14.24 16.21 -1.73
C GLN A 126 -14.86 16.04 -3.12
N LYS A 127 -14.47 14.98 -3.84
CA LYS A 127 -15.02 14.58 -5.13
C LYS A 127 -16.23 13.65 -4.92
#